data_AF-A0A958ID91-F1
#
_entry.id   AF-A0A958ID91-F1
#
_cell.length_a   1.000
_cell.length_b   1.000
_cell.length_c   1.000
_cell.angle_alpha   90.00
_cell.angle_beta   90.00
_cell.angle_gamma   90.00
#
_symmetry.space_group_name_H-M   'P 1'
#
loop_
_entity.id
_entity.type
_entity.pdbx_description
1 polymer ?
#
loop_
_entity_poly.entity_id
_entity_poly.type
_entity_poly.pdbx_seq_one_letter_code
_entity_poly.pdbx_strand_id
1 'polypeptide(L)' 'MSNAAINYFEQHYNEHLQQLIELARIPSCSWAGFDPKFVLESADYTAKLMRDCGLEHVEVIKLDGAH' A
#
# COMPACT_ATOMS: atom_id res chain seq x y z
N MET A 1 -8.47 -19.51 -23.88
CA MET A 1 -8.87 -18.84 -22.63
C MET A 1 -8.56 -17.36 -22.79
N SER A 2 -9.52 -16.46 -22.55
CA SER A 2 -9.24 -15.02 -22.65
C SER A 2 -8.29 -14.60 -21.54
N ASN A 3 -7.21 -13.92 -21.89
CA ASN A 3 -6.19 -13.48 -20.94
C ASN A 3 -6.60 -12.14 -20.27
N ALA A 4 -7.85 -12.06 -19.79
CA ALA A 4 -8.47 -10.82 -19.35
C ALA A 4 -7.69 -10.14 -18.20
N ALA A 5 -7.10 -10.93 -17.30
CA ALA A 5 -6.24 -10.42 -16.24
C ALA A 5 -4.95 -9.78 -16.76
N ILE A 6 -4.31 -10.37 -17.77
CA ILE A 6 -3.11 -9.80 -18.40
C ILE A 6 -3.47 -8.51 -19.13
N ASN A 7 -4.55 -8.50 -19.91
CA ASN A 7 -5.00 -7.29 -20.60
C ASN A 7 -5.35 -6.16 -19.62
N TYR A 8 -6.00 -6.48 -18.49
CA TYR A 8 -6.29 -5.50 -17.45
C TYR A 8 -5.00 -4.93 -16.85
N PHE A 9 -4.05 -5.79 -16.50
CA PHE A 9 -2.75 -5.36 -15.98
C PHE A 9 -2.00 -4.47 -16.97
N GLU A 10 -1.92 -4.84 -18.25
CA GLU A 10 -1.26 -4.07 -19.29
C GLU A 10 -1.90 -2.67 -19.46
N GLN A 11 -3.23 -2.58 -19.37
CA GLN A 11 -3.97 -1.32 -19.45
C GLN A 11 -3.72 -0.40 -18.23
N HIS A 12 -3.44 -0.96 -17.05
CA HIS A 12 -3.28 -0.22 -15.79
C HIS A 12 -1.84 -0.20 -15.28
N TYR A 13 -0.88 -0.72 -16.05
CA TYR A 13 0.52 -0.86 -15.62
C TYR A 13 1.11 0.43 -15.05
N ASN A 14 0.93 1.56 -15.75
CA ASN A 14 1.47 2.85 -15.33
C ASN A 14 0.83 3.36 -14.03
N GLU A 15 -0.46 3.06 -13.82
CA GLU A 15 -1.15 3.42 -12.58
C GLU A 15 -0.59 2.60 -11.42
N HIS A 16 -0.45 1.28 -11.59
CA HIS A 16 0.15 0.41 -10.57
C HIS A 16 1.60 0.77 -10.26
N LEU A 17 2.39 1.10 -11.29
CA LEU A 17 3.75 1.56 -11.11
C LEU A 17 3.79 2.86 -10.31
N GLN A 18 2.90 3.81 -10.61
CA GLN A 18 2.82 5.06 -9.86
C GLN A 18 2.38 4.84 -8.41
N GLN A 19 1.41 3.96 -8.16
CA GLN A 19 1.00 3.58 -6.81
C GLN A 19 2.17 2.97 -6.01
N LEU A 20 2.99 2.13 -6.65
CA LEU A 20 4.20 1.56 -6.05
C LEU A 20 5.27 2.62 -5.76
N ILE A 21 5.49 3.55 -6.68
CA ILE A 21 6.45 4.65 -6.50
C ILE A 21 6.06 5.51 -5.30
N GLU A 22 4.78 5.89 -5.20
CA GLU A 22 4.30 6.70 -4.07
C GLU A 22 4.40 5.95 -2.73
N LEU A 23 4.04 4.66 -2.69
CA LEU A 23 4.22 3.83 -1.50
C LEU A 23 5.70 3.74 -1.08
N ALA A 24 6.60 3.50 -2.04
CA ALA A 24 8.04 3.34 -1.78
C ALA A 24 8.76 4.62 -1.37
N ARG A 25 8.16 5.80 -1.63
CA ARG A 25 8.70 7.10 -1.19
C ARG A 25 8.50 7.35 0.31
N ILE A 26 7.56 6.66 0.94
CA ILE A 26 7.33 6.76 2.37
C ILE A 26 8.53 6.11 3.08
N PRO A 27 9.29 6.83 3.93
CA PRO A 27 10.49 6.28 4.57
C PRO A 27 10.11 5.43 5.80
N SER A 28 9.26 4.42 5.58
CA SER A 28 8.64 3.57 6.60
C SER A 28 9.58 2.50 7.16
N CYS A 29 10.70 2.93 7.75
CA CYS A 29 11.64 2.05 8.43
C CYS A 29 11.17 1.77 9.86
N SER A 30 10.91 0.49 10.20
CA SER A 30 10.49 0.07 11.55
C SER A 30 11.65 -0.14 12.53
N TRP A 31 12.89 0.14 12.11
CA TRP A 31 14.06 0.02 12.97
C TRP A 31 14.08 1.12 14.04
N ALA A 32 14.51 0.76 15.25
CA ALA A 32 14.63 1.71 16.36
C ALA A 32 15.56 2.89 16.01
N GLY A 33 15.06 4.11 16.20
CA GLY A 33 15.78 5.35 15.85
C GLY A 33 15.27 6.05 14.58
N PHE A 34 14.36 5.43 13.84
CA PHE A 34 13.58 6.08 12.79
C PHE A 34 12.23 6.59 13.34
N ASP A 35 11.66 7.60 12.70
CA ASP A 35 10.37 8.18 13.11
C ASP A 35 9.22 7.21 12.78
N PRO A 36 8.52 6.65 13.78
CA PRO A 36 7.50 5.63 13.55
C PRO A 36 6.28 6.17 12.79
N LYS A 37 6.12 7.49 12.67
CA LYS A 37 5.01 8.08 11.90
C LYS A 37 5.01 7.62 10.44
N PHE A 38 6.19 7.35 9.87
CA PHE A 38 6.30 6.93 8.47
C PHE A 38 5.84 5.48 8.27
N VAL A 39 5.95 4.64 9.29
CA VAL A 39 5.38 3.29 9.26
C VAL A 39 3.86 3.35 9.27
N LEU A 40 3.29 4.22 10.12
CA LEU A 40 1.85 4.49 10.12
C LEU A 40 1.36 5.07 8.78
N GLU A 41 2.10 6.01 8.19
CA GLU A 41 1.78 6.59 6.88
C GLU A 41 1.75 5.53 5.76
N SER A 42 2.71 4.60 5.76
CA SER A 42 2.75 3.48 4.82
C SER A 42 1.60 2.49 5.01
N ALA A 43 1.22 2.23 6.27
CA ALA A 43 0.06 1.42 6.59
C ALA A 43 -1.26 2.08 6.13
N ASP A 44 -1.41 3.40 6.36
CA ASP A 44 -2.57 4.17 5.91
C ASP A 44 -2.67 4.24 4.37
N TYR A 45 -1.53 4.42 3.69
CA TYR A 45 -1.48 4.39 2.22
C TYR A 45 -1.88 3.01 1.67
N THR A 46 -1.36 1.93 2.28
CA THR A 46 -1.74 0.56 1.92
C THR A 46 -3.23 0.31 2.13
N ALA A 47 -3.79 0.74 3.26
CA ALA A 47 -5.21 0.64 3.56
C ALA A 47 -6.06 1.40 2.52
N LYS A 48 -5.60 2.58 2.08
CA LYS A 48 -6.23 3.33 1.00
C LYS A 48 -6.23 2.53 -0.32
N LEU A 49 -5.08 1.98 -0.74
CA LEU A 49 -5.00 1.17 -1.96
C LEU A 49 -5.98 0.00 -1.94
N MET A 50 -6.07 -0.72 -0.81
CA MET A 50 -7.00 -1.84 -0.67
C MET A 50 -8.46 -1.39 -0.84
N ARG A 51 -8.85 -0.27 -0.22
CA ARG A 51 -10.20 0.29 -0.38
C ARG A 51 -10.47 0.72 -1.82
N ASP A 52 -9.52 1.37 -2.47
CA ASP A 52 -9.66 1.80 -3.87
C ASP A 52 -9.79 0.61 -4.83
N CYS A 53 -9.17 -0.53 -4.51
CA CYS A 53 -9.33 -1.81 -5.23
C CYS A 53 -10.66 -2.52 -4.94
N GLY A 54 -11.53 -1.95 -4.11
CA GLY A 54 -12.86 -2.50 -3.80
C GLY A 54 -12.89 -3.44 -2.59
N LEU A 55 -11.83 -3.51 -1.78
CA LEU A 55 -11.88 -4.26 -0.53
C LEU A 55 -12.68 -3.46 0.52
N GLU A 56 -13.57 -4.16 1.21
CA GLU A 56 -14.38 -3.62 2.30
C GLU A 56 -13.76 -3.95 3.66
N HIS A 57 -14.17 -3.21 4.71
CA HIS A 57 -13.73 -3.44 6.09
C HIS A 57 -12.20 -3.39 6.31
N VAL A 58 -11.51 -2.54 5.54
CA VAL A 58 -10.06 -2.36 5.69
C VAL A 58 -9.75 -1.45 6.87
N GLU A 59 -8.98 -1.96 7.84
CA GLU A 59 -8.61 -1.27 9.08
C GLU A 59 -7.10 -1.39 9.37
N VAL A 60 -6.51 -0.33 9.91
CA VAL A 60 -5.13 -0.35 10.44
C VAL A 60 -5.20 -0.68 11.92
N ILE A 61 -4.75 -1.89 12.28
CA ILE A 61 -4.78 -2.37 13.66
C ILE A 61 -3.52 -1.90 14.38
N LYS A 62 -3.70 -1.24 15.53
CA LYS A 62 -2.61 -0.85 16.43
C LYS A 62 -2.47 -1.88 17.53
N LEU A 63 -1.25 -2.39 17.72
CA LEU A 63 -0.91 -3.36 18.76
C LEU A 63 0.20 -2.78 19.62
N ASP A 64 0.10 -2.99 20.94
CA ASP A 64 1.16 -2.57 21.86
C ASP A 64 2.47 -3.32 21.54
N GLY A 65 3.54 -2.55 21.36
CA GLY A 65 4.87 -3.09 21.02
C GLY A 65 5.07 -3.42 19.52
N ALA A 66 4.09 -3.15 18.67
CA ALA A 66 4.26 -3.20 17.21
C ALA A 66 4.52 -1.80 16.65
N HIS A 67 5.38 -1.72 15.64
CA HIS A 67 5.66 -0.51 14.85
C HIS A 67 5.34 -0.78 13.39
#